data_AF-A0A670YNZ7-F1
#
_entry.id   AF-A0A670YNZ7-F1
#
_cell.length_a   1.000
_cell.length_b   1.000
_cell.length_c   1.000
_cell.angle_alpha   90.00
_cell.angle_beta   90.00
_cell.angle_gamma   90.00
#
_symmetry.space_group_name_H-M   'P 1'
#
loop_
_entity.id
_entity.type
_entity.pdbx_description
1 polymer ?
#
loop_
_entity_poly.entity_id
_entity_poly.type
_entity_poly.pdbx_seq_one_letter_code
_entity_poly.pdbx_strand_id
1 'polypeptide(L)' 'MNALMRLNQIRPGLQYKLLSQSGPVHAPVFTMSVDVDGTTYEASGPSKKTAKLHVAMELLPHILEGCEFDPR' A
#
# COMPACT_ATOMS: atom_id res chain seq x y z
N MET A 1 7.91 -10.43 11.35
CA MET A 1 7.78 -10.71 9.90
C MET A 1 7.41 -9.43 9.19
N ASN A 2 8.10 -9.08 8.10
CA ASN A 2 7.91 -7.80 7.42
C ASN A 2 6.80 -7.94 6.37
N ALA A 3 5.79 -7.05 6.37
CA ALA A 3 4.63 -7.14 5.47
C ALA A 3 5.04 -7.20 3.99
N LEU A 4 6.11 -6.48 3.63
CA LEU A 4 6.69 -6.46 2.29
C LEU A 4 7.21 -7.83 1.81
N MET A 5 7.80 -8.64 2.72
CA MET A 5 8.29 -9.98 2.34
C MET A 5 7.14 -10.91 2.01
N ARG A 6 6.08 -10.89 2.83
CA ARG A 6 4.87 -11.68 2.59
C ARG A 6 4.18 -11.24 1.29
N LEU A 7 4.08 -9.93 1.05
CA LEU A 7 3.49 -9.40 -0.17
C LEU A 7 4.23 -9.86 -1.42
N ASN A 8 5.56 -9.81 -1.39
CA ASN A 8 6.39 -10.22 -2.52
C ASN A 8 6.34 -11.74 -2.77
N GLN A 9 6.09 -12.54 -1.72
CA GLN A 9 5.87 -13.98 -1.88
C GLN A 9 4.53 -14.32 -2.50
N ILE A 10 3.49 -13.53 -2.21
CA ILE A 10 2.15 -13.79 -2.73
C ILE A 10 2.01 -13.24 -4.15
N ARG A 11 2.46 -12.01 -4.39
CA ARG A 11 2.46 -11.42 -5.72
C ARG A 11 3.80 -10.77 -6.07
N PRO A 12 4.73 -11.54 -6.66
CA PRO A 12 5.96 -10.96 -7.19
C PRO A 12 5.62 -10.02 -8.35
N GLY A 13 6.19 -8.81 -8.35
CA GLY A 13 5.97 -7.81 -9.41
C GLY A 13 4.89 -6.77 -9.15
N LEU A 14 4.39 -6.64 -7.91
CA LEU A 14 3.48 -5.56 -7.49
C LEU A 14 3.99 -4.17 -7.86
N GLN A 15 3.14 -3.40 -8.54
CA GLN A 15 3.51 -2.13 -9.13
C GLN A 15 3.04 -0.97 -8.26
N TYR A 16 3.96 -0.43 -7.46
CA TYR A 16 3.68 0.70 -6.60
C TYR A 16 3.84 2.01 -7.34
N LYS A 17 2.84 2.88 -7.26
CA LYS A 17 2.85 4.20 -7.86
C LYS A 17 2.76 5.25 -6.75
N LEU A 18 3.55 6.31 -6.87
CA LEU A 18 3.37 7.48 -6.02
C LEU A 18 2.26 8.33 -6.64
N LEU A 19 1.18 8.56 -5.91
CA LEU A 19 0.07 9.39 -6.38
C LEU A 19 0.22 10.84 -5.98
N SER A 20 0.60 11.07 -4.72
CA SER A 20 0.76 12.42 -4.21
C SER A 20 1.87 12.49 -3.17
N GLN A 21 2.48 13.66 -3.09
CA GLN A 21 3.36 14.04 -2.01
C GLN A 21 2.92 15.43 -1.56
N SER A 22 2.34 15.52 -0.37
CA SER A 22 1.76 16.73 0.19
C SER A 22 2.17 16.90 1.65
N GLY A 23 1.88 18.05 2.26
CA GLY A 23 2.14 18.28 3.68
C GLY A 23 3.34 19.18 3.97
N PRO A 24 3.50 19.60 5.23
CA PRO A 24 4.50 20.57 5.64
C PRO A 24 5.92 20.00 5.56
N VAL A 25 6.92 20.88 5.45
CA VAL A 25 8.34 20.50 5.34
C VAL A 25 8.82 19.60 6.49
N HIS A 26 8.22 19.75 7.68
CA HIS A 26 8.54 18.95 8.87
C HIS A 26 7.72 17.66 9.00
N ALA A 27 6.66 17.47 8.19
CA ALA A 27 5.83 16.27 8.18
C ALA A 27 5.28 16.00 6.76
N PRO A 28 6.14 15.63 5.80
CA PRO A 28 5.70 15.32 4.46
C PRO A 28 4.88 14.02 4.46
N VAL A 29 3.76 14.05 3.76
CA VAL A 29 2.85 12.93 3.55
C VAL A 29 3.03 12.44 2.11
N PHE A 30 3.35 11.15 1.98
CA PHE A 30 3.50 10.46 0.71
C PHE A 30 2.35 9.49 0.56
N THR A 31 1.58 9.63 -0.50
CA THR A 31 0.50 8.72 -0.88
C THR A 31 0.99 7.76 -1.94
N MET A 32 1.05 6.48 -1.60
CA MET A 32 1.40 5.38 -2.48
C MET A 32 0.14 4.61 -2.84
N SER A 33 0.07 4.14 -4.08
CA SER A 33 -0.94 3.20 -4.54
C SER A 33 -0.33 1.95 -5.12
N VAL A 34 -1.11 0.88 -5.15
CA VAL A 34 -0.74 -0.38 -5.77
C VAL A 34 -1.96 -1.03 -6.38
N ASP A 35 -1.80 -1.59 -7.58
CA ASP A 35 -2.88 -2.25 -8.30
C ASP A 35 -2.76 -3.77 -8.22
N VAL A 36 -3.90 -4.42 -7.94
CA VAL A 36 -3.97 -5.78 -7.41
C VAL A 36 -5.19 -6.51 -7.96
N ASP A 37 -5.00 -7.35 -8.99
CA ASP A 37 -6.08 -8.13 -9.60
C ASP A 37 -7.29 -7.26 -10.01
N GLY A 38 -7.05 -6.01 -10.42
CA GLY A 38 -8.09 -5.04 -10.78
C GLY A 38 -8.60 -4.17 -9.63
N THR A 39 -8.12 -4.39 -8.41
CA THR A 39 -8.40 -3.56 -7.25
C THR A 39 -7.21 -2.66 -6.96
N THR A 40 -7.43 -1.35 -6.94
CA THR A 40 -6.38 -0.38 -6.60
C THR A 40 -6.47 -0.02 -5.12
N TYR A 41 -5.35 -0.16 -4.42
CA TYR A 41 -5.23 0.16 -3.00
C TYR A 41 -4.36 1.39 -2.83
N GLU A 42 -4.73 2.26 -1.90
CA GLU A 42 -4.07 3.53 -1.64
C GLU A 42 -3.75 3.67 -0.16
N ALA A 43 -2.54 4.10 0.17
CA ALA A 43 -2.22 4.47 1.54
C ALA A 43 -1.21 5.62 1.60
N SER A 44 -1.38 6.43 2.64
CA SER A 44 -0.50 7.56 2.92
C SER A 44 0.43 7.26 4.10
N GLY A 45 1.56 7.94 4.14
CA GLY A 45 2.47 7.85 5.27
C GLY A 45 3.53 8.96 5.26
N PRO A 46 4.26 9.14 6.38
CA PRO A 46 5.26 10.20 6.54
C PRO A 46 6.50 10.05 5.64
N SER A 47 6.61 8.97 4.88
CA SER A 47 7.75 8.64 4.04
C SER A 47 7.35 7.63 2.97
N LYS A 48 8.04 7.60 1.84
CA LYS A 48 7.83 6.60 0.77
C LYS A 48 7.84 5.16 1.29
N LYS A 49 8.74 4.84 2.24
CA LYS A 49 8.84 3.50 2.85
C LYS A 49 7.63 3.17 3.72
N THR A 50 7.18 4.11 4.55
CA THR A 50 6.03 3.93 5.44
C THR A 50 4.73 3.87 4.66
N ALA A 51 4.55 4.72 3.65
CA ALA A 51 3.40 4.65 2.75
C ALA A 51 3.33 3.29 2.05
N LYS A 52 4.47 2.81 1.53
CA LYS A 52 4.56 1.48 0.91
C LYS A 52 4.26 0.34 1.90
N LEU A 53 4.70 0.49 3.15
CA LEU A 53 4.40 -0.46 4.23
C LEU A 53 2.90 -0.45 4.56
N HIS A 54 2.27 0.72 4.71
CA HIS A 54 0.84 0.84 4.98
C HIS A 54 0.00 0.19 3.89
N VAL A 55 0.30 0.50 2.62
CA VAL A 55 -0.32 -0.17 1.48
C VAL A 55 -0.14 -1.68 1.62
N ALA A 56 1.08 -2.16 1.83
CA ALA A 56 1.34 -3.60 1.99
C ALA A 56 0.63 -4.22 3.19
N MET A 57 0.43 -3.49 4.29
CA MET A 57 -0.20 -3.99 5.51
C MET A 57 -1.71 -4.13 5.35
N GLU A 58 -2.37 -3.22 4.64
CA GLU A 58 -3.77 -3.39 4.25
C GLU A 58 -3.91 -4.47 3.17
N LEU A 59 -3.07 -4.39 2.14
CA LEU A 59 -3.15 -5.28 0.99
C LEU A 59 -2.92 -6.74 1.37
N LEU A 60 -1.97 -7.01 2.27
CA LEU A 60 -1.58 -8.38 2.62
C LEU A 60 -2.75 -9.25 3.12
N PRO A 61 -3.49 -8.87 4.17
CA PRO A 61 -4.67 -9.59 4.59
C PRO A 61 -5.75 -9.60 3.51
N HIS A 62 -5.92 -8.52 2.72
CA HIS A 62 -6.89 -8.54 1.62
C HIS A 62 -6.61 -9.62 0.57
N ILE A 63 -5.34 -9.81 0.19
CA ILE A 63 -4.97 -10.86 -0.76
C ILE A 63 -5.08 -12.27 -0.13
N LEU A 64 -4.82 -12.38 1.17
CA LEU A 64 -4.87 -13.67 1.90
C LEU A 64 -6.29 -14.11 2.27
N GLU A 65 -7.15 -13.19 2.68
CA GLU A 65 -8.49 -13.48 3.20
C GLU A 65 -9.62 -13.21 2.20
N GLY A 66 -9.38 -12.53 1.08
CA GLY A 66 -10.41 -12.33 0.05
C GLY A 66 -11.69 -11.65 0.56
N CYS A 67 -11.63 -11.00 1.72
CA CYS A 67 -12.76 -10.30 2.30
C CYS A 67 -12.88 -8.94 1.59
N GLU A 68 -13.95 -8.76 0.84
CA GLU A 68 -14.34 -7.49 0.23
C GLU A 68 -14.34 -6.40 1.30
N PHE A 69 -13.37 -5.49 1.23
CA PHE A 69 -13.56 -4.16 1.78
C PHE A 69 -14.63 -3.54 0.90
N ASP A 70 -15.85 -3.34 1.41
CA ASP A 70 -16.82 -2.45 0.77
C ASP A 70 -16.53 -1.05 1.33
N PRO A 71 -15.83 -0.17 0.57
CA PRO A 71 -15.69 1.23 0.96
C PRO A 71 -16.99 1.97 0.60
N ARG A 72 -18.09 1.69 1.30
CA ARG A 72 -19.32 2.49 1.27
C ARG A 72 -19.97 2.61 2.64
#